data_AF-A0A2M9D009-F1
#
_entry.id   AF-A0A2M9D009-F1
#
_cell.length_a   1.000
_cell.length_b   1.000
_cell.length_c   1.000
_cell.angle_alpha   90.00
_cell.angle_beta   90.00
_cell.angle_gamma   90.00
#
_symmetry.space_group_name_H-M   'P 1'
#
loop_
_entity.id
_entity.type
_entity.pdbx_description
1 polymer ?
#
loop_
_entity_poly.entity_id
_entity_poly.type
_entity_poly.pdbx_seq_one_letter_code
_entity_poly.pdbx_strand_id
1 'polypeptide(L)'
;MTTTPWRRGAAAVTAAAILTLGLAACSGDSDDDAAPAPSATSTTADDSSDAASEAATGGASAEATDDASEGAADSADDDVEASAADPEFCSAARAIEDSSTIDSTDPQAAAKAYKDLADALVEADPPAEIADDWATFAAPFTVIADAMQDVLDDPANSADAQDSLQDVLTTMSDDAYLEAGQNVGTYVTTNCP
;
A
#
# COMPACT_ATOMS: atom_id res chain seq x y z
N MET A 1 -26.09 -49.94 7.70
CA MET A 1 -26.11 -48.79 6.78
C MET A 1 -27.32 -47.95 7.14
N THR A 2 -27.12 -46.94 7.97
CA THR A 2 -28.16 -46.03 8.48
C THR A 2 -27.70 -44.62 8.13
N THR A 3 -28.37 -44.01 7.17
CA THR A 3 -28.11 -42.65 6.68
C THR A 3 -28.87 -41.65 7.55
N THR A 4 -28.14 -40.79 8.24
CA THR A 4 -28.69 -39.69 9.05
C THR A 4 -29.00 -38.49 8.14
N PRO A 5 -30.24 -37.98 8.08
CA PRO A 5 -30.56 -36.79 7.29
C PRO A 5 -30.13 -35.52 8.03
N TRP A 6 -29.29 -34.72 7.39
CA TRP A 6 -28.88 -33.40 7.87
C TRP A 6 -30.07 -32.43 7.84
N ARG A 7 -30.40 -31.85 9.01
CA ARG A 7 -31.37 -30.76 9.13
C ARG A 7 -30.68 -29.45 8.74
N ARG A 8 -31.14 -28.83 7.65
CA ARG A 8 -30.82 -27.44 7.30
C ARG A 8 -31.52 -26.52 8.30
N GLY A 9 -30.76 -25.91 9.20
CA GLY A 9 -31.23 -24.83 10.06
C GLY A 9 -31.16 -23.52 9.29
N ALA A 10 -32.31 -22.85 9.11
CA ALA A 10 -32.36 -21.47 8.65
C ALA A 10 -32.00 -20.56 9.83
N ALA A 11 -30.78 -20.01 9.83
CA ALA A 11 -30.42 -18.92 10.71
C ALA A 11 -30.90 -17.61 10.07
N ALA A 12 -31.93 -17.00 10.65
CA ALA A 12 -32.32 -15.65 10.32
C ALA A 12 -31.31 -14.70 10.96
N VAL A 13 -30.41 -14.14 10.15
CA VAL A 13 -29.45 -13.11 10.56
C VAL A 13 -30.21 -11.78 10.62
N THR A 14 -30.63 -11.39 11.82
CA THR A 14 -31.10 -10.03 12.10
C THR A 14 -29.90 -9.08 12.09
N ALA A 15 -29.79 -8.28 11.03
CA ALA A 15 -28.87 -7.15 10.96
C ALA A 15 -29.24 -6.11 12.03
N ALA A 16 -28.43 -6.01 13.07
CA ALA A 16 -28.46 -4.90 14.02
C ALA A 16 -27.34 -3.93 13.66
N ALA A 17 -27.69 -2.88 12.91
CA ALA A 17 -26.83 -1.72 12.70
C ALA A 17 -26.75 -0.92 14.01
N ILE A 18 -25.59 -0.96 14.67
CA ILE A 18 -25.22 0.00 15.71
C ILE A 18 -23.81 0.51 15.37
N LEU A 19 -23.75 1.42 14.38
CA LEU A 19 -22.62 2.34 14.21
C LEU A 19 -22.97 3.62 14.96
N THR A 20 -22.86 3.61 16.29
CA THR A 20 -22.78 4.85 17.06
C THR A 20 -21.39 5.44 16.86
N LEU A 21 -21.24 6.19 15.77
CA LEU A 21 -20.13 7.10 15.51
C LEU A 21 -19.94 8.01 16.74
N GLY A 22 -18.86 7.75 17.48
CA GLY A 22 -18.32 8.68 18.46
C GLY A 22 -17.58 9.83 17.76
N LEU A 23 -18.30 10.70 17.06
CA LEU A 23 -17.83 12.06 16.80
C LEU A 23 -17.94 12.87 18.10
N ALA A 24 -16.98 12.70 19.01
CA ALA A 24 -16.57 13.79 19.87
C ALA A 24 -15.57 14.61 19.05
N ALA A 25 -16.06 15.50 18.18
CA ALA A 25 -16.24 16.90 18.55
C ALA A 25 -14.98 17.48 19.17
N CYS A 26 -14.05 17.84 18.28
CA CYS A 26 -13.37 19.13 18.35
C CYS A 26 -14.44 20.24 18.52
N SER A 27 -14.83 20.50 19.76
CA SER A 27 -15.72 21.59 20.14
C SER A 27 -15.20 22.18 21.45
N GLY A 28 -14.15 22.99 21.30
CA GLY A 28 -13.70 23.93 22.32
C GLY A 28 -14.14 25.33 21.88
N ASP A 29 -15.34 25.73 22.30
CA ASP A 29 -15.92 27.05 22.07
C ASP A 29 -15.98 27.82 23.41
N SER A 30 -15.23 28.93 23.44
CA SER A 30 -15.48 30.26 24.05
C SER A 30 -15.76 30.36 25.57
N ASP A 31 -15.26 31.34 26.35
CA ASP A 31 -15.36 32.81 26.25
C ASP A 31 -14.22 33.54 27.03
N ASP A 32 -13.85 34.78 26.63
CA ASP A 32 -14.05 36.04 27.43
C ASP A 32 -13.18 37.24 26.93
N ASP A 33 -13.88 38.25 26.40
CA ASP A 33 -13.76 39.72 26.61
C ASP A 33 -12.58 40.62 26.07
N ALA A 34 -13.05 41.68 25.37
CA ALA A 34 -12.56 43.08 25.30
C ALA A 34 -11.38 43.57 24.42
N ALA A 35 -11.81 44.29 23.35
CA ALA A 35 -11.39 45.64 22.92
C ALA A 35 -10.09 45.86 22.07
N PRO A 36 -10.05 46.91 21.20
CA PRO A 36 -9.27 46.88 19.96
C PRO A 36 -8.01 47.79 19.91
N ALA A 37 -7.21 47.54 18.84
CA ALA A 37 -6.26 48.42 18.14
C ALA A 37 -4.74 48.31 18.52
N PRO A 38 -3.81 48.90 17.75
CA PRO A 38 -3.20 48.31 16.55
C PRO A 38 -1.65 48.30 16.55
N SER A 39 -1.08 47.63 15.54
CA SER A 39 0.29 47.77 14.99
C SER A 39 1.50 47.39 15.86
N ALA A 40 2.30 46.44 15.36
CA ALA A 40 3.76 46.58 15.35
C ALA A 40 4.40 45.64 14.31
N THR A 41 4.98 46.27 13.28
CA THR A 41 6.07 45.75 12.46
C THR A 41 7.34 45.58 13.32
N SER A 42 8.21 44.65 12.91
CA SER A 42 9.63 44.47 13.28
C SER A 42 9.88 43.27 14.20
N THR A 43 11.00 42.58 14.15
CA THR A 43 12.12 42.40 13.21
C THR A 43 13.07 41.46 13.95
N THR A 44 13.84 40.61 13.24
CA THR A 44 15.13 40.00 13.66
C THR A 44 15.18 39.20 14.97
N ALA A 45 16.04 38.22 15.21
CA ALA A 45 17.07 37.46 14.51
C ALA A 45 17.57 36.45 15.59
N ASP A 46 18.57 35.66 15.23
CA ASP A 46 19.45 34.90 16.14
C ASP A 46 18.88 33.59 16.72
N ASP A 47 19.61 32.48 16.78
CA ASP A 47 21.06 32.27 16.55
C ASP A 47 21.34 30.77 16.34
N SER A 48 22.27 30.51 15.41
CA SER A 48 23.33 29.48 15.30
C SER A 48 23.39 28.32 16.33
N SER A 49 23.87 27.11 16.03
CA SER A 49 25.13 26.71 15.36
C SER A 49 25.00 25.23 14.92
N ASP A 50 25.42 24.82 13.72
CA ASP A 50 26.80 24.54 13.28
C ASP A 50 27.40 23.25 13.87
N ALA A 51 27.47 22.21 13.05
CA ALA A 51 28.48 21.16 13.12
C ALA A 51 28.69 20.61 11.69
N ALA A 52 29.64 21.23 10.99
CA ALA A 52 30.18 20.75 9.74
C ALA A 52 31.30 19.70 9.94
N SER A 53 31.50 18.90 8.90
CA SER A 53 32.72 18.16 8.53
C SER A 53 32.93 16.83 9.27
N GLU A 54 33.35 15.72 8.63
CA GLU A 54 34.43 15.62 7.64
C GLU A 54 34.21 14.53 6.57
N ALA A 55 34.86 14.76 5.43
CA ALA A 55 35.14 13.80 4.38
C ALA A 55 36.44 13.01 4.66
N ALA A 56 36.47 11.74 4.25
CA ALA A 56 37.70 10.98 3.94
C ALA A 56 37.32 9.96 2.84
N THR A 57 37.66 10.14 1.57
CA THR A 57 38.93 9.79 0.88
C THR A 57 39.49 8.39 1.18
N GLY A 58 39.51 7.55 0.14
CA GLY A 58 40.55 6.54 -0.06
C GLY A 58 40.08 5.14 -0.45
N GLY A 59 40.34 4.74 -1.70
CA GLY A 59 40.29 3.31 -2.07
C GLY A 59 40.17 3.02 -3.56
N ALA A 60 41.15 3.42 -4.36
CA ALA A 60 41.30 2.94 -5.73
C ALA A 60 41.86 1.51 -5.76
N SER A 61 41.32 0.64 -6.61
CA SER A 61 42.08 -0.42 -7.28
C SER A 61 41.48 -0.69 -8.65
N ALA A 62 42.26 -0.29 -9.65
CA ALA A 62 42.09 -0.67 -11.03
C ALA A 62 42.78 -2.02 -11.25
N GLU A 63 42.09 -2.97 -11.86
CA GLU A 63 42.74 -3.97 -12.69
C GLU A 63 42.08 -3.93 -14.06
N ALA A 64 42.87 -3.49 -15.03
CA ALA A 64 42.57 -3.55 -16.44
C ALA A 64 42.98 -4.93 -16.97
N THR A 65 42.09 -5.58 -17.70
CA THR A 65 42.48 -6.53 -18.74
C THR A 65 41.70 -6.19 -20.01
N ASP A 66 42.39 -5.51 -20.91
CA ASP A 66 42.18 -5.59 -22.35
C ASP A 66 42.09 -7.06 -22.78
N ASP A 67 40.99 -7.45 -23.43
CA ASP A 67 41.04 -8.44 -24.50
C ASP A 67 40.02 -8.06 -25.57
N ALA A 68 40.55 -7.49 -26.65
CA ALA A 68 39.82 -7.19 -27.86
C ALA A 68 39.53 -8.50 -28.60
N SER A 69 38.25 -8.79 -28.86
CA SER A 69 37.87 -9.71 -29.92
C SER A 69 36.82 -9.05 -30.81
N GLU A 70 37.32 -8.52 -31.92
CA GLU A 70 36.56 -8.13 -33.09
C GLU A 70 35.80 -9.34 -33.65
N GLY A 71 34.51 -9.17 -33.89
CA GLY A 71 33.63 -10.16 -34.54
C GLY A 71 32.24 -9.57 -34.67
N ALA A 72 32.05 -8.68 -35.63
CA ALA A 72 31.38 -9.00 -36.89
C ALA A 72 29.85 -9.08 -36.73
N ALA A 73 29.24 -7.93 -37.01
CA ALA A 73 27.92 -7.74 -37.62
C ALA A 73 26.92 -8.89 -37.51
N ASP A 74 25.92 -8.70 -36.67
CA ASP A 74 24.54 -8.93 -37.08
C ASP A 74 23.72 -7.76 -36.56
N SER A 75 23.39 -6.83 -37.46
CA SER A 75 22.33 -5.85 -37.22
C SER A 75 21.02 -6.62 -37.21
N ALA A 76 20.70 -7.24 -36.08
CA ALA A 76 19.32 -7.42 -35.72
C ALA A 76 18.80 -6.01 -35.40
N ASP A 77 17.78 -5.59 -36.12
CA ASP A 77 16.77 -4.65 -35.65
C ASP A 77 16.33 -5.12 -34.24
N ASP A 78 17.07 -4.75 -33.20
CA ASP A 78 16.51 -4.58 -31.87
C ASP A 78 15.64 -3.33 -31.99
N ASP A 79 14.43 -3.54 -32.49
CA ASP A 79 13.28 -2.76 -32.10
C ASP A 79 13.36 -2.72 -30.57
N VAL A 80 13.87 -1.62 -30.02
CA VAL A 80 13.70 -1.26 -28.62
C VAL A 80 12.21 -0.96 -28.49
N GLU A 81 11.38 -2.01 -28.56
CA GLU A 81 10.11 -2.01 -27.86
C GLU A 81 10.50 -1.66 -26.44
N ALA A 82 10.12 -0.46 -25.99
CA ALA A 82 10.15 -0.12 -24.58
C ALA A 82 9.57 -1.32 -23.86
N SER A 83 10.39 -2.06 -23.13
CA SER A 83 10.05 -3.37 -22.58
C SER A 83 8.74 -3.22 -21.82
N ALA A 84 7.64 -3.58 -22.47
CA ALA A 84 6.32 -3.42 -21.89
C ALA A 84 6.29 -4.29 -20.64
N ALA A 85 5.79 -3.74 -19.54
CA ALA A 85 5.65 -4.53 -18.33
C ALA A 85 4.77 -5.75 -18.62
N ASP A 86 4.99 -6.82 -17.86
CA ASP A 86 4.25 -8.06 -18.04
C ASP A 86 2.73 -7.78 -17.98
N PRO A 87 1.93 -8.31 -18.94
CA PRO A 87 0.51 -8.02 -19.00
C PRO A 87 -0.26 -8.49 -17.76
N GLU A 88 0.20 -9.54 -17.07
CA GLU A 88 -0.42 -9.99 -15.81
C GLU A 88 -0.14 -9.00 -14.68
N PHE A 89 1.10 -8.47 -14.59
CA PHE A 89 1.43 -7.40 -13.65
C PHE A 89 0.56 -6.15 -13.90
N CYS A 90 0.44 -5.70 -15.14
CA CYS A 90 -0.41 -4.55 -15.48
C CYS A 90 -1.89 -4.81 -15.18
N SER A 91 -2.37 -6.04 -15.37
CA SER A 91 -3.73 -6.44 -15.00
C SER A 91 -3.95 -6.39 -13.48
N ALA A 92 -3.00 -6.90 -12.69
CA ALA A 92 -3.05 -6.82 -11.23
C ALA A 92 -3.02 -5.37 -10.74
N ALA A 93 -2.20 -4.51 -11.35
CA ALA A 93 -2.14 -3.09 -11.01
C ALA A 93 -3.49 -2.39 -11.24
N ARG A 94 -4.19 -2.69 -12.35
CA ARG A 94 -5.54 -2.16 -12.63
C ARG A 94 -6.60 -2.71 -11.67
N ALA A 95 -6.45 -3.95 -11.21
CA ALA A 95 -7.37 -4.53 -10.24
C ALA A 95 -7.40 -3.74 -8.91
N ILE A 96 -6.29 -3.09 -8.54
CA ILE A 96 -6.24 -2.17 -7.39
C ILE A 96 -7.14 -0.95 -7.62
N GLU A 97 -7.10 -0.35 -8.81
CA GLU A 97 -7.93 0.82 -9.14
C GLU A 97 -9.42 0.44 -9.09
N ASP A 98 -9.74 -0.74 -9.61
CA ASP A 98 -11.09 -1.31 -9.59
C ASP A 98 -11.55 -1.71 -8.18
N SER A 99 -10.64 -1.92 -7.23
CA SER A 99 -10.99 -2.29 -5.84
C SER A 99 -11.80 -1.20 -5.13
N SER A 100 -11.69 0.05 -5.58
CA SER A 100 -12.51 1.17 -5.12
C SER A 100 -14.02 0.98 -5.38
N THR A 101 -14.38 0.02 -6.25
CA THR A 101 -15.76 -0.32 -6.60
C THR A 101 -16.35 -1.48 -5.78
N ILE A 102 -15.57 -2.08 -4.87
CA ILE A 102 -16.03 -3.21 -4.05
C ILE A 102 -17.25 -2.79 -3.21
N ASP A 103 -18.33 -3.56 -3.36
CA ASP A 103 -19.58 -3.34 -2.65
C ASP A 103 -19.44 -3.72 -1.17
N SER A 104 -19.32 -2.71 -0.30
CA SER A 104 -19.23 -2.87 1.14
C SER A 104 -20.57 -3.18 1.83
N THR A 105 -21.69 -3.22 1.09
CA THR A 105 -23.01 -3.58 1.65
C THR A 105 -23.20 -5.08 1.84
N ASP A 106 -22.38 -5.90 1.15
CA ASP A 106 -22.30 -7.35 1.36
C ASP A 106 -20.90 -7.72 1.88
N PRO A 107 -20.74 -7.98 3.19
CA PRO A 107 -19.44 -8.26 3.78
C PRO A 107 -18.81 -9.56 3.27
N GLN A 108 -19.61 -10.55 2.83
CA GLN A 108 -19.08 -11.80 2.29
C GLN A 108 -18.54 -11.58 0.87
N ALA A 109 -19.27 -10.83 0.05
CA ALA A 109 -18.82 -10.46 -1.28
C ALA A 109 -17.57 -9.55 -1.22
N ALA A 110 -17.55 -8.59 -0.29
CA ALA A 110 -16.40 -7.71 -0.09
C ALA A 110 -15.16 -8.49 0.34
N ALA A 111 -15.26 -9.35 1.36
CA ALA A 111 -14.12 -10.16 1.81
C ALA A 111 -13.58 -11.06 0.69
N LYS A 112 -14.45 -11.66 -0.12
CA LYS A 112 -14.03 -12.42 -1.29
C LYS A 112 -13.30 -11.54 -2.31
N ALA A 113 -13.83 -10.36 -2.63
CA ALA A 113 -13.22 -9.46 -3.61
C ALA A 113 -11.84 -8.96 -3.15
N TYR A 114 -11.69 -8.64 -1.86
CA TYR A 114 -10.38 -8.28 -1.29
C TYR A 114 -9.40 -9.45 -1.30
N LYS A 115 -9.87 -10.67 -1.04
CA LYS A 115 -9.03 -11.87 -1.16
C LYS A 115 -8.57 -12.09 -2.60
N ASP A 116 -9.51 -12.07 -3.55
CA ASP A 116 -9.19 -12.22 -4.98
C ASP A 116 -8.17 -11.15 -5.43
N LEU A 117 -8.31 -9.91 -4.94
CA LEU A 117 -7.33 -8.84 -5.18
C LEU A 117 -5.97 -9.15 -4.56
N ALA A 118 -5.93 -9.52 -3.28
CA ALA A 118 -4.69 -9.82 -2.58
C ALA A 118 -3.94 -11.00 -3.23
N ASP A 119 -4.67 -12.05 -3.63
CA ASP A 119 -4.12 -13.19 -4.37
C ASP A 119 -3.56 -12.72 -5.73
N ALA A 120 -4.29 -11.90 -6.48
CA ALA A 120 -3.82 -11.34 -7.74
C ALA A 120 -2.55 -10.47 -7.58
N LEU A 121 -2.43 -9.72 -6.49
CA LEU A 121 -1.24 -8.92 -6.19
C LEU A 121 -0.01 -9.78 -5.88
N VAL A 122 -0.21 -10.92 -5.19
CA VAL A 122 0.87 -11.85 -4.85
C VAL A 122 1.27 -12.72 -6.04
N GLU A 123 0.30 -13.11 -6.89
CA GLU A 123 0.57 -13.90 -8.09
C GLU A 123 1.17 -13.07 -9.22
N ALA A 124 0.97 -11.76 -9.23
CA ALA A 124 1.65 -10.87 -10.16
C ALA A 124 3.16 -10.94 -9.98
N ASP A 125 3.90 -11.15 -11.07
CA ASP A 125 5.37 -11.12 -11.09
C ASP A 125 5.83 -9.69 -11.42
N PRO A 126 6.23 -8.88 -10.42
CA PRO A 126 6.67 -7.52 -10.67
C PRO A 126 8.04 -7.51 -11.36
N PRO A 127 8.28 -6.56 -12.28
CA PRO A 127 9.61 -6.32 -12.81
C PRO A 127 10.64 -6.10 -11.70
N ALA A 128 11.84 -6.66 -11.87
CA ALA A 128 12.87 -6.69 -10.83
C ALA A 128 13.24 -5.30 -10.25
N GLU A 129 13.03 -4.24 -11.02
CA GLU A 129 13.26 -2.85 -10.61
C GLU A 129 12.27 -2.31 -9.57
N ILE A 130 11.05 -2.87 -9.51
CA ILE A 130 10.01 -2.52 -8.53
C ILE A 130 9.58 -3.71 -7.67
N ALA A 131 10.28 -4.84 -7.70
CA ALA A 131 9.87 -6.06 -6.99
C ALA A 131 9.77 -5.84 -5.47
N ASP A 132 10.74 -5.13 -4.88
CA ASP A 132 10.75 -4.80 -3.45
C ASP A 132 9.63 -3.81 -3.09
N ASP A 133 9.42 -2.77 -3.93
CA ASP A 133 8.35 -1.80 -3.75
C ASP A 133 6.97 -2.45 -3.89
N TRP A 134 6.80 -3.34 -4.87
CA TRP A 134 5.58 -4.11 -5.08
C TRP A 134 5.27 -5.02 -3.89
N ALA A 135 6.26 -5.76 -3.39
CA ALA A 135 6.07 -6.60 -2.20
C ALA A 135 5.67 -5.77 -0.97
N THR A 136 6.30 -4.61 -0.78
CA THR A 136 5.97 -3.67 0.30
C THR A 136 4.55 -3.13 0.15
N PHE A 137 4.15 -2.78 -1.08
CA PHE A 137 2.84 -2.25 -1.39
C PHE A 137 1.72 -3.31 -1.28
N ALA A 138 1.97 -4.54 -1.71
CA ALA A 138 0.98 -5.63 -1.74
C ALA A 138 0.76 -6.27 -0.35
N ALA A 139 1.77 -6.25 0.53
CA ALA A 139 1.70 -6.92 1.83
C ALA A 139 0.51 -6.49 2.71
N PRO A 140 0.15 -5.20 2.82
CA PRO A 140 -1.03 -4.81 3.60
C PRO A 140 -2.35 -5.39 3.10
N PHE A 141 -2.50 -5.63 1.79
CA PHE A 141 -3.73 -6.17 1.21
C PHE A 141 -3.95 -7.63 1.62
N THR A 142 -2.88 -8.43 1.73
CA THR A 142 -2.98 -9.82 2.19
C THR A 142 -3.39 -9.88 3.65
N VAL A 143 -2.80 -9.03 4.50
CA VAL A 143 -3.16 -8.93 5.92
C VAL A 143 -4.62 -8.50 6.10
N ILE A 144 -5.09 -7.51 5.34
CA ILE A 144 -6.50 -7.08 5.36
C ILE A 144 -7.43 -8.23 4.94
N ALA A 145 -7.12 -8.91 3.83
CA ALA A 145 -7.93 -10.02 3.31
C ALA A 145 -8.02 -11.18 4.30
N ASP A 146 -6.89 -11.58 4.90
CA ASP A 146 -6.82 -12.64 5.90
C ASP A 146 -7.58 -12.25 7.16
N ALA A 147 -7.41 -11.03 7.67
CA ALA A 147 -8.14 -10.54 8.84
C ALA A 147 -9.67 -10.54 8.62
N MET A 148 -10.14 -10.14 7.43
CA MET A 148 -11.58 -10.21 7.10
C MET A 148 -12.07 -11.65 7.01
N GLN A 149 -11.29 -12.55 6.40
CA GLN A 149 -11.65 -13.95 6.29
C GLN A 149 -11.70 -14.65 7.66
N ASP A 150 -10.73 -14.38 8.54
CA ASP A 150 -10.67 -14.94 9.89
C ASP A 150 -11.89 -14.56 10.73
N VAL A 151 -12.41 -13.34 10.59
CA VAL A 151 -13.63 -12.90 11.28
C VAL A 151 -14.89 -13.58 10.73
N LEU A 152 -14.92 -13.83 9.42
CA LEU A 152 -16.03 -14.53 8.78
C LEU A 152 -16.06 -16.01 9.16
N ASP A 153 -14.89 -16.64 9.26
CA ASP A 153 -14.73 -18.04 9.66
C ASP A 153 -14.99 -18.23 11.17
N ASP A 154 -14.51 -17.31 12.01
CA ASP A 154 -14.80 -17.27 13.44
C ASP A 154 -14.96 -15.83 13.98
N PRO A 155 -16.19 -15.41 14.34
CA PRO A 155 -16.46 -14.09 14.92
C PRO A 155 -15.69 -13.79 16.21
N ALA A 156 -15.19 -14.82 16.91
CA ALA A 156 -14.36 -14.64 18.10
C ALA A 156 -13.01 -13.96 17.80
N ASN A 157 -12.52 -14.04 16.56
CA ASN A 157 -11.25 -13.44 16.11
C ASN A 157 -11.37 -11.94 15.80
N SER A 158 -12.55 -11.34 15.98
CA SER A 158 -12.81 -9.92 15.68
C SER A 158 -11.90 -8.93 16.43
N ALA A 159 -11.38 -9.29 17.60
CA ALA A 159 -10.40 -8.48 18.31
C ALA A 159 -9.03 -8.49 17.62
N ASP A 160 -8.54 -9.67 17.24
CA ASP A 160 -7.24 -9.83 16.56
C ASP A 160 -7.26 -9.22 15.16
N ALA A 161 -8.40 -9.32 14.45
CA ALA A 161 -8.59 -8.65 13.17
C ALA A 161 -8.59 -7.13 13.29
N GLN A 162 -9.16 -6.57 14.36
CA GLN A 162 -9.11 -5.12 14.62
C GLN A 162 -7.69 -4.64 14.96
N ASP A 163 -6.89 -5.46 15.64
CA ASP A 163 -5.49 -5.19 15.93
C ASP A 163 -4.66 -5.21 14.63
N SER A 164 -4.83 -6.25 13.83
CA SER A 164 -4.18 -6.40 12.52
C SER A 164 -4.51 -5.25 11.57
N LEU A 165 -5.77 -4.79 11.55
CA LEU A 165 -6.17 -3.63 10.74
C LEU A 165 -5.52 -2.32 11.23
N GLN A 166 -5.30 -2.14 12.54
CA GLN A 166 -4.58 -0.97 13.06
C GLN A 166 -3.09 -1.01 12.72
N ASP A 167 -2.48 -2.18 12.79
CA ASP A 167 -1.09 -2.39 12.35
C ASP A 167 -0.93 -2.11 10.85
N VAL A 168 -1.89 -2.55 10.03
CA VAL A 168 -1.91 -2.23 8.61
C VAL A 168 -2.06 -0.73 8.38
N LEU A 169 -2.97 -0.05 9.08
CA LEU A 169 -3.11 1.41 8.95
C LEU A 169 -1.83 2.17 9.33
N THR A 170 -1.12 1.68 10.34
CA THR A 170 0.19 2.21 10.74
C THR A 170 1.21 1.98 9.63
N THR A 171 1.30 0.74 9.12
CA THR A 171 2.19 0.36 8.02
C THR A 171 1.92 1.19 6.76
N MET A 172 0.66 1.39 6.40
CA MET A 172 0.27 2.20 5.23
C MET A 172 0.59 3.69 5.39
N SER A 173 0.81 4.14 6.62
CA SER A 173 1.20 5.52 6.93
C SER A 173 2.72 5.69 7.04
N ASP A 174 3.48 4.59 7.01
CA ASP A 174 4.94 4.64 7.07
C ASP A 174 5.53 5.17 5.76
N ASP A 175 6.61 5.96 5.88
CA ASP A 175 7.27 6.59 4.73
C ASP A 175 7.69 5.56 3.66
N ALA A 176 8.15 4.37 4.09
CA ALA A 176 8.55 3.30 3.19
C ALA A 176 7.40 2.77 2.33
N TYR A 177 6.20 2.63 2.90
CA TYR A 177 5.02 2.20 2.14
C TYR A 177 4.57 3.29 1.15
N LEU A 178 4.59 4.55 1.59
CA LEU A 178 4.22 5.69 0.75
C LEU A 178 5.19 5.89 -0.42
N GLU A 179 6.48 5.66 -0.20
CA GLU A 179 7.51 5.68 -1.25
C GLU A 179 7.31 4.51 -2.23
N ALA A 180 7.14 3.28 -1.72
CA ALA A 180 6.86 2.11 -2.54
C ALA A 180 5.62 2.29 -3.42
N GLY A 181 4.52 2.81 -2.87
CA GLY A 181 3.31 3.11 -3.62
C GLY A 181 3.51 4.16 -4.74
N GLN A 182 4.37 5.17 -4.51
CA GLN A 182 4.72 6.16 -5.54
C GLN A 182 5.58 5.56 -6.65
N ASN A 183 6.56 4.72 -6.30
CA ASN A 183 7.42 4.04 -7.26
C ASN A 183 6.60 3.10 -8.16
N VAL A 184 5.76 2.25 -7.54
CA VAL A 184 4.84 1.36 -8.26
C VAL A 184 3.89 2.16 -9.15
N GLY A 185 3.25 3.22 -8.63
CA GLY A 185 2.31 4.03 -9.41
C GLY A 185 2.96 4.74 -10.61
N THR A 186 4.17 5.27 -10.43
CA THR A 186 4.96 5.88 -11.51
C THR A 186 5.32 4.85 -12.57
N TYR A 187 5.73 3.66 -12.13
CA TYR A 187 6.08 2.55 -13.02
C TYR A 187 4.89 2.09 -13.84
N VAL A 188 3.77 1.79 -13.21
CA VAL A 188 2.53 1.35 -13.87
C VAL A 188 2.07 2.39 -14.90
N THR A 189 2.06 3.68 -14.53
CA THR A 189 1.66 4.76 -15.45
C THR A 189 2.54 4.85 -16.70
N THR A 190 3.82 4.52 -16.56
CA THR A 190 4.81 4.60 -17.64
C THR A 190 4.78 3.35 -18.53
N ASN A 191 4.57 2.17 -17.93
CA ASN A 191 4.83 0.89 -18.58
C ASN A 191 3.57 0.04 -18.83
N CYS A 192 2.40 0.43 -18.31
CA CYS A 192 1.12 -0.28 -18.48
C CYS A 192 0.07 0.57 -19.24
N PRO A 193 0.21 0.72 -20.58
CA PRO A 193 -0.69 1.54 -21.41
C PRO A 193 -2.11 0.98 -21.57
#